data_AF-A0A816C2U6-F1
#
_entry.id   AF-A0A816C2U6-F1
#
_cell.length_a   1.000
_cell.length_b   1.000
_cell.length_c   1.000
_cell.angle_alpha   90.00
_cell.angle_beta   90.00
_cell.angle_gamma   90.00
#
_symmetry.space_group_name_H-M   'P 1'
#
loop_
_entity.id
_entity.type
_entity.pdbx_description
1 polymer ?
#
loop_
_entity_poly.entity_id
_entity_poly.type
_entity_poly.pdbx_seq_one_letter_code
_entity_poly.pdbx_strand_id
1 'polypeptide(L)'
;MNLVISILFFIFSIIYITFCVHEYYKYLCQLNYDYPFQDPTLPIDIRLDNLMSLLTLEEKINMLWMDGTTSDGELPNLAVPRLNIRGYTWMGQGYVYRSASNGCNINCYSPVIDGNVSVLPQGTGIASTWNKNLIFQSGIMISDESMAIHYNYKNRSIDYKTGASSVINIARDPRWGRVPETYGK
;
A
#
# COMPACT_ATOMS: atom_id res chain seq x y z
N MET A 1 -39.64 38.83 18.47
CA MET A 1 -39.66 38.60 17.01
C MET A 1 -38.27 38.64 16.38
N ASN A 2 -37.40 39.60 16.75
CA ASN A 2 -36.08 39.76 16.12
C ASN A 2 -35.06 38.63 16.40
N LEU A 3 -35.09 38.00 17.58
CA LEU A 3 -34.12 36.96 17.94
C LEU A 3 -34.30 35.67 17.10
N VAL A 4 -35.55 35.22 16.91
CA VAL A 4 -35.86 34.02 16.13
C VAL A 4 -35.50 34.19 14.66
N ILE A 5 -35.78 35.38 14.10
CA ILE A 5 -35.43 35.72 12.72
C ILE A 5 -33.90 35.75 12.54
N SER A 6 -33.17 36.30 13.51
CA SER A 6 -31.70 36.33 13.48
C SER A 6 -31.06 34.93 13.57
N ILE A 7 -31.63 34.04 14.40
CA ILE A 7 -31.17 32.64 14.52
C ILE A 7 -31.42 31.89 13.20
N LEU A 8 -32.60 32.06 12.60
CA LEU A 8 -32.93 31.44 11.31
C LEU A 8 -31.99 31.91 10.20
N PHE A 9 -31.71 33.22 10.13
CA PHE A 9 -30.75 33.77 9.16
C PHE A 9 -29.35 33.18 9.33
N PHE A 10 -28.90 33.01 10.57
CA PHE A 10 -27.60 32.43 10.87
C PHE A 10 -27.54 30.95 10.45
N ILE A 11 -28.57 30.16 10.75
CA ILE A 11 -28.68 28.76 10.30
C ILE A 11 -28.69 28.66 8.78
N PHE A 12 -29.49 29.49 8.08
CA PHE A 12 -29.50 29.52 6.62
C PHE A 12 -28.15 29.89 6.02
N SER A 13 -27.42 30.84 6.64
CA SER A 13 -26.07 31.20 6.20
C SER A 13 -25.08 30.05 6.36
N ILE A 14 -25.15 29.31 7.47
CA ILE A 14 -24.29 28.14 7.71
C ILE A 14 -24.58 27.06 6.68
N ILE A 15 -25.86 26.74 6.44
CA ILE A 15 -26.28 25.75 5.44
C ILE A 15 -25.82 26.15 4.04
N TYR A 16 -25.97 27.44 3.69
CA TYR A 16 -25.52 27.97 2.40
C TYR A 16 -23.99 27.86 2.27
N ILE A 17 -23.23 28.23 3.29
CA ILE A 17 -21.77 28.10 3.30
C ILE A 17 -21.34 26.64 3.18
N THR A 18 -21.97 25.72 3.91
CA THR A 18 -21.65 24.27 3.80
C THR A 18 -21.96 23.73 2.42
N PHE A 19 -23.08 24.14 1.80
CA PHE A 19 -23.42 23.78 0.43
C PHE A 19 -22.40 24.33 -0.58
N CYS A 20 -22.04 25.61 -0.48
CA CYS A 20 -21.03 26.22 -1.35
C CYS A 20 -19.66 25.55 -1.20
N VAL A 21 -19.25 25.23 0.02
CA VAL A 21 -17.99 24.53 0.30
C VAL A 21 -18.03 23.12 -0.28
N HIS A 22 -19.14 22.40 -0.17
CA HIS A 22 -19.31 21.07 -0.76
C HIS A 22 -19.23 21.09 -2.29
N GLU A 23 -19.91 22.03 -2.95
CA GLU A 23 -19.85 22.18 -4.41
C GLU A 23 -18.46 22.65 -4.89
N TYR A 24 -17.81 23.53 -4.14
CA TYR A 24 -16.42 23.91 -4.40
C TYR A 24 -15.45 22.73 -4.25
N TYR A 25 -15.62 21.88 -3.23
CA TYR A 25 -14.82 20.66 -3.08
C TYR A 25 -15.11 19.64 -4.18
N LYS A 26 -16.36 19.50 -4.66
CA LYS A 26 -16.65 18.66 -5.84
C LYS A 26 -15.91 19.15 -7.08
N TYR A 27 -15.91 20.45 -7.32
CA TYR A 27 -15.19 21.05 -8.44
C TYR A 27 -13.66 20.86 -8.32
N LEU A 28 -13.10 21.04 -7.11
CA LEU A 28 -11.68 20.75 -6.85
C LEU A 28 -11.35 19.25 -6.95
N CYS A 29 -12.27 18.37 -6.58
CA CYS A 29 -12.14 16.91 -6.68
C CYS A 29 -12.45 16.37 -8.08
N GLN A 30 -12.87 17.23 -9.03
CA GLN A 30 -12.97 16.88 -10.43
C GLN A 30 -11.55 16.83 -11.02
N LEU A 31 -10.75 15.89 -10.50
CA LEU A 31 -9.54 15.42 -11.13
C LEU A 31 -9.98 14.94 -12.51
N ASN A 32 -9.46 15.59 -13.54
CA ASN A 32 -9.76 15.22 -14.91
C ASN A 32 -9.02 13.89 -15.16
N TYR A 33 -9.73 12.78 -14.94
CA TYR A 33 -9.21 11.44 -15.19
C TYR A 33 -9.32 11.17 -16.69
N ASP A 34 -8.22 10.70 -17.29
CA ASP A 34 -8.21 10.29 -18.70
C ASP A 34 -9.05 9.02 -18.91
N TYR A 35 -9.13 8.17 -17.87
CA TYR A 35 -9.83 6.89 -17.89
C TYR A 35 -10.59 6.61 -16.60
N PRO A 36 -11.76 5.93 -16.67
CA PRO A 36 -12.53 5.52 -15.50
C PRO A 36 -11.74 4.77 -14.42
N PHE A 37 -10.75 3.95 -14.78
CA PHE A 37 -9.96 3.20 -13.78
C PHE A 37 -9.19 4.12 -12.81
N GLN A 38 -8.90 5.35 -13.21
CA GLN A 38 -8.17 6.32 -12.40
C GLN A 38 -9.06 7.01 -11.36
N ASP A 39 -10.39 6.97 -11.53
CA ASP A 39 -11.36 7.61 -10.63
C ASP A 39 -11.59 6.76 -9.36
N PRO A 40 -11.16 7.21 -8.17
CA PRO A 40 -11.33 6.48 -6.92
C PRO A 40 -12.78 6.49 -6.40
N THR A 41 -13.67 7.29 -6.97
CA THR A 41 -15.09 7.37 -6.58
C THR A 41 -15.93 6.25 -7.20
N LEU A 42 -15.43 5.62 -8.28
CA LEU A 42 -16.09 4.49 -8.92
C LEU A 42 -15.81 3.17 -8.19
N PRO A 43 -16.75 2.20 -8.25
CA PRO A 43 -16.54 0.85 -7.72
C PRO A 43 -15.31 0.17 -8.32
N ILE A 44 -14.61 -0.63 -7.53
CA ILE A 44 -13.37 -1.30 -7.95
C ILE A 44 -13.57 -2.16 -9.20
N ASP A 45 -14.68 -2.87 -9.32
CA ASP A 45 -14.95 -3.74 -10.47
C ASP A 45 -15.08 -2.95 -11.77
N ILE A 46 -15.76 -1.80 -11.74
CA ILE A 46 -15.89 -0.89 -12.90
C ILE A 46 -14.52 -0.37 -13.33
N ARG A 47 -13.67 -0.04 -12.36
CA ARG A 47 -12.31 0.45 -12.60
C ARG A 47 -11.43 -0.66 -13.19
N LEU A 48 -11.54 -1.88 -12.67
CA LEU A 48 -10.79 -3.04 -13.15
C LEU A 48 -11.24 -3.45 -14.56
N ASP A 49 -12.53 -3.53 -14.83
CA ASP A 49 -13.07 -3.86 -16.14
C ASP A 49 -12.60 -2.85 -17.19
N ASN A 50 -12.65 -1.56 -16.85
CA ASN A 50 -12.12 -0.52 -17.72
C ASN A 50 -10.61 -0.70 -17.97
N LEU A 51 -9.79 -0.87 -16.93
CA LEU A 51 -8.35 -1.10 -17.07
C LEU A 51 -8.05 -2.33 -17.94
N MET A 52 -8.72 -3.45 -17.67
CA MET A 52 -8.52 -4.71 -18.39
C MET A 52 -8.95 -4.63 -19.85
N SER A 53 -9.93 -3.79 -20.17
CA SER A 53 -10.33 -3.52 -21.56
C SER A 53 -9.30 -2.69 -22.33
N LEU A 54 -8.53 -1.86 -21.62
CA LEU A 54 -7.53 -0.98 -22.23
C LEU A 54 -6.20 -1.68 -22.45
N LEU A 55 -5.79 -2.60 -21.56
CA LEU A 55 -4.49 -3.28 -21.61
C LEU A 55 -4.38 -4.25 -22.80
N THR A 56 -3.22 -4.23 -23.47
CA THR A 56 -2.87 -5.22 -24.49
C THR A 56 -2.58 -6.57 -23.86
N LEU A 57 -2.56 -7.64 -24.66
CA LEU A 57 -2.17 -8.97 -24.17
C LEU A 57 -0.74 -8.97 -23.62
N GLU A 58 0.17 -8.28 -24.29
CA GLU A 58 1.57 -8.17 -23.88
C GLU A 58 1.72 -7.44 -22.55
N GLU A 59 1.04 -6.30 -22.37
CA GLU A 59 1.05 -5.57 -21.10
C GLU A 59 0.45 -6.40 -19.96
N LYS A 60 -0.61 -7.17 -20.21
CA LYS A 60 -1.17 -8.12 -19.22
C LYS A 60 -0.17 -9.18 -18.82
N ILE A 61 0.55 -9.77 -19.78
CA ILE A 61 1.59 -10.78 -19.51
C ILE A 61 2.74 -10.17 -18.70
N ASN A 62 3.17 -8.96 -19.06
CA ASN A 62 4.24 -8.24 -18.37
C ASN A 62 3.88 -7.90 -16.90
N MET A 63 2.60 -7.69 -16.61
CA MET A 63 2.10 -7.48 -15.25
C MET A 63 1.99 -8.75 -14.39
N LEU A 64 2.27 -9.95 -14.94
CA LEU A 64 2.28 -11.21 -14.18
C LEU A 64 3.61 -11.48 -13.47
N TRP A 65 4.62 -10.62 -13.65
CA TRP A 65 5.96 -10.81 -13.10
C TRP A 65 6.13 -10.12 -11.75
N MET A 66 6.96 -10.75 -10.92
CA MET A 66 7.00 -10.49 -9.49
C MET A 66 7.88 -9.34 -9.07
N ASP A 67 9.17 -9.48 -9.29
CA ASP A 67 10.05 -8.36 -9.55
C ASP A 67 10.31 -8.39 -11.06
N GLY A 68 10.65 -7.26 -11.65
CA GLY A 68 11.18 -7.28 -12.99
C GLY A 68 12.60 -7.85 -12.99
N THR A 69 12.86 -9.04 -12.46
CA THR A 69 14.12 -9.72 -12.74
C THR A 69 13.84 -11.05 -13.38
N THR A 70 14.02 -11.09 -14.69
CA THR A 70 14.21 -12.35 -15.41
C THR A 70 15.62 -12.88 -15.15
N SER A 71 15.84 -14.18 -15.38
CA SER A 71 17.13 -14.84 -15.20
C SER A 71 18.28 -14.25 -16.02
N ASP A 72 17.97 -13.43 -17.02
CA ASP A 72 18.87 -12.68 -17.89
C ASP A 72 19.02 -11.18 -17.51
N GLY A 73 18.36 -10.72 -16.44
CA GLY A 73 18.56 -9.38 -15.87
C GLY A 73 17.68 -8.27 -16.47
N GLU A 74 16.68 -8.61 -17.29
CA GLU A 74 15.71 -7.63 -17.81
C GLU A 74 14.49 -7.49 -16.88
N LEU A 75 13.86 -6.31 -16.90
CA LEU A 75 12.69 -5.99 -16.08
C LEU A 75 11.40 -6.14 -16.90
N PRO A 76 10.74 -7.33 -16.92
CA PRO A 76 9.47 -7.51 -17.64
C PRO A 76 8.28 -6.83 -16.96
N ASN A 77 8.35 -6.45 -15.68
CA ASN A 77 7.28 -5.66 -15.04
C ASN A 77 7.41 -4.19 -15.47
N LEU A 78 7.10 -3.98 -16.73
CA LEU A 78 7.19 -2.71 -17.41
C LEU A 78 5.99 -1.87 -17.02
N ALA A 79 6.26 -0.61 -16.69
CA ALA A 79 5.25 0.43 -16.69
C ALA A 79 4.37 0.32 -17.94
N VAL A 80 3.16 0.87 -17.89
CA VAL A 80 2.33 1.11 -19.08
C VAL A 80 2.24 2.62 -19.28
N PRO A 81 3.27 3.28 -19.88
CA PRO A 81 3.34 4.74 -19.98
C PRO A 81 2.15 5.35 -20.70
N ARG A 82 1.60 4.67 -21.72
CA ARG A 82 0.43 5.16 -22.48
C ARG A 82 -0.83 5.30 -21.63
N LEU A 83 -0.93 4.53 -20.53
CA LEU A 83 -2.02 4.59 -19.56
C LEU A 83 -1.60 5.33 -18.28
N ASN A 84 -0.40 5.92 -18.26
CA ASN A 84 0.19 6.56 -17.08
C ASN A 84 0.28 5.59 -15.86
N ILE A 85 0.55 4.31 -16.12
CA ILE A 85 0.74 3.29 -15.07
C ILE A 85 2.23 3.09 -14.89
N ARG A 86 2.72 3.29 -13.67
CA ARG A 86 4.12 3.03 -13.32
C ARG A 86 4.37 1.54 -13.17
N GLY A 87 5.61 1.11 -13.36
CA GLY A 87 6.02 -0.25 -13.02
C GLY A 87 5.80 -0.45 -11.51
N TYR A 88 5.47 -1.67 -11.12
CA TYR A 88 5.30 -2.03 -9.71
C TYR A 88 5.94 -3.39 -9.44
N THR A 89 6.17 -3.71 -8.18
CA THR A 89 6.58 -5.06 -7.78
C THR A 89 5.71 -5.49 -6.63
N TRP A 90 5.29 -6.76 -6.66
CA TRP A 90 4.55 -7.33 -5.55
C TRP A 90 5.42 -7.96 -4.47
N MET A 91 6.76 -8.03 -4.66
CA MET A 91 7.73 -8.45 -3.64
C MET A 91 8.44 -7.25 -2.98
N GLY A 92 7.73 -6.55 -2.10
CA GLY A 92 8.33 -5.54 -1.23
C GLY A 92 9.24 -6.08 -0.12
N GLN A 93 9.39 -7.41 0.04
CA GLN A 93 10.13 -8.04 1.15
C GLN A 93 11.57 -7.51 1.33
N GLY A 94 12.24 -7.11 0.25
CA GLY A 94 13.64 -6.66 0.31
C GLY A 94 13.87 -5.17 0.58
N TYR A 95 12.89 -4.30 0.32
CA TYR A 95 13.08 -2.85 0.37
C TYR A 95 12.18 -2.16 1.39
N VAL A 96 10.92 -2.56 1.53
CA VAL A 96 9.95 -1.79 2.32
C VAL A 96 9.47 -2.57 3.55
N TYR A 97 9.54 -3.91 3.50
CA TYR A 97 8.99 -4.80 4.52
C TYR A 97 10.07 -5.42 5.43
N ARG A 98 11.12 -4.64 5.75
CA ARG A 98 12.20 -5.05 6.66
C ARG A 98 11.70 -5.52 8.03
N SER A 99 10.45 -5.14 8.38
CA SER A 99 9.83 -5.30 9.68
C SER A 99 8.64 -6.28 9.69
N ALA A 100 8.23 -6.82 8.52
CA ALA A 100 6.99 -7.59 8.40
C ALA A 100 7.18 -9.12 8.48
N SER A 101 8.31 -9.66 8.01
CA SER A 101 8.61 -11.11 8.10
C SER A 101 9.81 -11.42 9.01
N ASN A 102 10.45 -10.41 9.59
CA ASN A 102 11.66 -10.50 10.43
C ASN A 102 12.78 -11.36 9.82
N GLY A 103 12.75 -11.51 8.49
CA GLY A 103 13.84 -12.01 7.68
C GLY A 103 14.63 -10.83 7.17
N CYS A 104 15.66 -10.43 7.92
CA CYS A 104 16.79 -9.76 7.32
C CYS A 104 17.30 -10.68 6.20
N ASN A 105 16.96 -10.38 4.95
CA ASN A 105 17.68 -11.05 3.87
C ASN A 105 19.11 -10.51 3.98
N ILE A 106 20.04 -11.39 4.34
CA ILE A 106 21.45 -11.08 4.64
C ILE A 106 22.19 -10.45 3.43
N ASN A 107 21.52 -10.31 2.29
CA ASN A 107 21.96 -9.58 1.10
C ASN A 107 21.21 -8.25 0.83
N CYS A 108 20.54 -7.66 1.83
CA CYS A 108 19.90 -6.34 1.71
C CYS A 108 20.90 -5.18 1.83
N TYR A 109 21.99 -5.20 1.04
CA TYR A 109 22.73 -4.01 0.68
C TYR A 109 21.88 -3.23 -0.34
N SER A 110 20.86 -2.55 0.16
CA SER A 110 20.24 -1.48 -0.62
C SER A 110 20.93 -0.18 -0.21
N PRO A 111 21.68 0.48 -1.12
CA PRO A 111 22.23 1.82 -0.85
C PRO A 111 21.15 2.88 -0.61
N VAL A 112 19.88 2.49 -0.59
CA VAL A 112 18.69 3.35 -0.51
C VAL A 112 18.12 3.46 0.91
N ILE A 113 18.40 2.51 1.82
CA ILE A 113 17.73 2.40 3.13
C ILE A 113 18.76 2.04 4.19
N ASP A 114 19.58 3.02 4.52
CA ASP A 114 20.63 2.88 5.53
C ASP A 114 19.98 2.96 6.93
N GLY A 115 19.86 1.82 7.60
CA GLY A 115 19.71 1.67 9.06
C GLY A 115 18.48 2.23 9.79
N ASN A 116 17.65 3.08 9.18
CA ASN A 116 16.61 3.85 9.89
C ASN A 116 15.22 3.21 9.87
N VAL A 117 15.12 1.91 10.20
CA VAL A 117 13.83 1.22 10.36
C VAL A 117 13.83 0.36 11.60
N SER A 118 12.67 0.15 12.18
CA SER A 118 12.55 -0.59 13.42
C SER A 118 12.63 -2.09 13.20
N VAL A 119 13.29 -2.79 14.12
CA VAL A 119 13.41 -4.25 14.13
C VAL A 119 12.59 -4.80 15.28
N LEU A 120 11.52 -5.53 14.96
CA LEU A 120 10.62 -6.13 15.94
C LEU A 120 11.04 -7.58 16.27
N PRO A 121 10.61 -8.13 17.42
CA PRO A 121 10.83 -9.55 17.73
C PRO A 121 10.24 -10.46 16.65
N GLN A 122 10.90 -11.60 16.37
CA GLN A 122 10.40 -12.62 15.42
C GLN A 122 8.97 -13.09 15.78
N GLY A 123 8.22 -13.66 14.82
CA GLY A 123 6.82 -14.06 15.00
C GLY A 123 6.56 -14.86 16.28
N THR A 124 7.43 -15.80 16.62
CA THR A 124 7.31 -16.59 17.87
C THR A 124 7.53 -15.75 19.13
N GLY A 125 8.43 -14.77 19.07
CA GLY A 125 8.67 -13.80 20.15
C GLY A 125 7.48 -12.86 20.36
N ILE A 126 6.88 -12.37 19.27
CA ILE A 126 5.64 -11.58 19.32
C ILE A 126 4.48 -12.42 19.86
N ALA A 127 4.33 -13.67 19.39
CA ALA A 127 3.28 -14.59 19.85
C ALA A 127 3.38 -14.90 21.35
N SER A 128 4.60 -14.97 21.88
CA SER A 128 4.87 -15.24 23.30
C SER A 128 4.34 -14.16 24.26
N THR A 129 3.96 -12.99 23.74
CA THR A 129 3.32 -11.93 24.53
C THR A 129 1.85 -12.20 24.84
N TRP A 130 1.20 -13.09 24.06
CA TRP A 130 -0.24 -13.36 24.12
C TRP A 130 -1.13 -12.11 24.03
N ASN A 131 -0.61 -11.00 23.46
CA ASN A 131 -1.27 -9.71 23.44
C ASN A 131 -1.65 -9.29 22.01
N LYS A 132 -2.91 -9.53 21.62
CA LYS A 132 -3.43 -9.19 20.29
C LYS A 132 -3.30 -7.70 19.95
N ASN A 133 -3.42 -6.81 20.93
CA ASN A 133 -3.30 -5.38 20.70
C ASN A 133 -1.86 -5.00 20.33
N LEU A 134 -0.87 -5.64 20.96
CA LEU A 134 0.53 -5.43 20.65
C LEU A 134 0.86 -5.90 19.22
N ILE A 135 0.35 -7.06 18.81
CA ILE A 135 0.50 -7.58 17.45
C ILE A 135 -0.11 -6.60 16.43
N PHE A 136 -1.31 -6.08 16.72
CA PHE A 136 -1.97 -5.11 15.86
C PHE A 136 -1.17 -3.80 15.75
N GLN A 137 -0.67 -3.28 16.87
CA GLN A 137 0.18 -2.08 16.88
C GLN A 137 1.47 -2.28 16.09
N SER A 138 2.10 -3.46 16.20
CA SER A 138 3.24 -3.81 15.36
C SER A 138 2.89 -3.75 13.87
N GLY A 139 1.73 -4.29 13.47
CA GLY A 139 1.26 -4.20 12.09
C GLY A 139 1.08 -2.76 11.59
N ILE A 140 0.52 -1.88 12.41
CA ILE A 140 0.39 -0.44 12.09
C ILE A 140 1.76 0.18 11.89
N MET A 141 2.68 -0.02 12.83
CA MET A 141 4.04 0.53 12.78
C MET A 141 4.78 0.10 11.52
N ILE A 142 4.70 -1.20 11.17
CA ILE A 142 5.26 -1.75 9.94
C ILE A 142 4.67 -1.06 8.71
N SER A 143 3.34 -0.88 8.69
CA SER A 143 2.64 -0.19 7.60
C SER A 143 3.07 1.27 7.46
N ASP A 144 3.20 2.00 8.56
CA ASP A 144 3.60 3.41 8.57
C ASP A 144 5.04 3.59 8.06
N GLU A 145 5.98 2.78 8.56
CA GLU A 145 7.37 2.79 8.06
C GLU A 145 7.43 2.42 6.58
N SER A 146 6.64 1.42 6.17
CA SER A 146 6.55 0.99 4.78
C SER A 146 6.09 2.11 3.86
N MET A 147 5.01 2.81 4.24
CA MET A 147 4.46 3.91 3.46
C MET A 147 5.37 5.14 3.49
N ALA A 148 6.05 5.41 4.61
CA ALA A 148 7.02 6.50 4.70
C ALA A 148 8.20 6.29 3.74
N ILE A 149 8.77 5.07 3.71
CA ILE A 149 9.82 4.70 2.75
C ILE A 149 9.31 4.85 1.32
N HIS A 150 8.11 4.34 1.05
CA HIS A 150 7.45 4.44 -0.23
C HIS A 150 7.35 5.92 -0.71
N TYR A 151 6.88 6.86 0.13
CA TYR A 151 6.70 8.24 -0.29
C TYR A 151 7.99 9.07 -0.32
N ASN A 152 8.96 8.79 0.55
CA ASN A 152 10.17 9.60 0.68
C ASN A 152 11.22 9.33 -0.42
N TYR A 153 11.09 8.22 -1.17
CA TYR A 153 12.02 7.90 -2.24
C TYR A 153 11.57 8.47 -3.60
N LYS A 154 12.20 9.58 -4.01
CA LYS A 154 11.79 10.42 -5.15
C LYS A 154 12.11 9.85 -6.54
N ASN A 155 13.03 8.89 -6.67
CA ASN A 155 13.50 8.34 -7.96
C ASN A 155 13.18 6.85 -8.13
N ARG A 156 11.94 6.45 -7.84
CA ARG A 156 11.50 5.06 -8.08
C ARG A 156 10.85 4.92 -9.43
N SER A 157 11.40 4.01 -10.24
CA SER A 157 10.73 3.43 -11.40
C SER A 157 9.66 2.38 -11.00
N ILE A 158 9.66 1.94 -9.73
CA ILE A 158 8.86 0.83 -9.23
C ILE A 158 8.03 1.26 -7.99
N ASP A 159 6.74 0.99 -8.04
CA ASP A 159 5.80 1.13 -6.92
C ASP A 159 5.87 -0.11 -5.98
N TYR A 160 6.11 0.13 -4.69
CA TYR A 160 6.15 -0.88 -3.62
C TYR A 160 4.99 -0.64 -2.65
N LYS A 161 3.91 -1.41 -2.78
CA LYS A 161 2.71 -1.31 -1.91
C LYS A 161 2.32 -2.62 -1.26
N THR A 162 3.01 -3.71 -1.60
CA THR A 162 2.70 -5.05 -1.10
C THR A 162 3.96 -5.80 -0.69
N GLY A 163 3.84 -6.68 0.30
CA GLY A 163 4.92 -7.51 0.80
C GLY A 163 4.37 -8.82 1.33
N ALA A 164 5.16 -9.89 1.21
CA ALA A 164 4.75 -11.20 1.73
C ALA A 164 5.05 -11.27 3.23
N SER A 165 4.05 -10.94 4.02
CA SER A 165 3.97 -11.08 5.47
C SER A 165 2.49 -11.27 5.86
N SER A 166 2.15 -11.98 6.92
CA SER A 166 3.01 -12.66 7.91
C SER A 166 3.07 -14.18 7.67
N VAL A 167 3.99 -14.88 8.32
CA VAL A 167 4.09 -16.35 8.21
C VAL A 167 3.12 -17.00 9.18
N ILE A 168 1.90 -17.27 8.69
CA ILE A 168 0.82 -17.88 9.50
C ILE A 168 0.81 -19.41 9.46
N ASN A 169 1.85 -20.03 8.89
CA ASN A 169 2.01 -21.47 8.90
C ASN A 169 2.14 -21.99 10.35
N ILE A 170 1.53 -23.15 10.62
CA ILE A 170 1.64 -23.83 11.90
C ILE A 170 3.02 -24.50 12.00
N ALA A 171 3.76 -24.21 13.07
CA ALA A 171 5.05 -24.85 13.37
C ALA A 171 4.87 -26.32 13.77
N ARG A 172 4.57 -27.20 12.81
CA ARG A 172 4.28 -28.63 13.05
C ARG A 172 5.50 -29.42 13.50
N ASP A 173 6.63 -29.21 12.84
CA ASP A 173 7.90 -29.87 13.15
C ASP A 173 8.86 -28.82 13.73
N PRO A 174 9.36 -28.98 14.97
CA PRO A 174 10.27 -28.00 15.58
C PRO A 174 11.60 -27.87 14.85
N ARG A 175 11.95 -28.82 13.96
CA ARG A 175 13.16 -28.77 13.12
C ARG A 175 12.98 -27.90 11.88
N TRP A 176 11.77 -27.42 11.58
CA TRP A 176 11.56 -26.53 10.43
C TRP A 176 12.34 -25.23 10.63
N GLY A 177 13.34 -24.97 9.77
CA GLY A 177 14.24 -23.82 9.93
C GLY A 177 13.58 -22.44 9.94
N ARG A 178 12.30 -22.34 9.52
CA ARG A 178 11.51 -21.10 9.56
C ARG A 178 10.52 -21.04 10.73
N VAL A 179 10.56 -21.99 11.68
CA VAL A 179 9.72 -21.94 12.88
C VAL A 179 9.75 -20.56 13.56
N PRO A 180 10.90 -19.88 13.72
CA PRO A 180 10.92 -18.56 14.36
C PRO A 180 10.00 -17.53 13.67
N GLU A 181 9.86 -17.57 12.35
CA GLU A 181 9.03 -16.63 11.60
C GLU A 181 7.53 -16.81 11.84
N THR A 182 7.12 -18.00 12.28
CA THR A 182 5.72 -18.35 12.57
C THR A 182 5.22 -17.75 13.87
N TYR A 183 3.92 -17.87 14.16
CA TYR A 183 3.35 -17.53 15.47
C TYR A 183 3.26 -18.74 16.42
N GLY A 184 3.92 -19.86 16.09
CA GLY A 184 3.92 -21.07 16.90
C GLY A 184 2.94 -22.14 16.40
N LYS A 185 2.48 -22.98 17.34
CA LYS A 185 1.56 -24.10 17.10
C LYS A 185 0.16 -23.76 17.62
#